data_AF-A0A392RDI9-F1
#
_entry.id   AF-A0A392RDI9-F1
#
_cell.length_a   1.000
_cell.length_b   1.000
_cell.length_c   1.000
_cell.angle_alpha   90.00
_cell.angle_beta   90.00
_cell.angle_gamma   90.00
#
_symmetry.space_group_name_H-M   'P 1'
#
loop_
_entity.id
_entity.type
_entity.pdbx_description
1 polymer ?
#
loop_
_entity_poly.entity_id
_entity_poly.type
_entity_poly.pdbx_seq_one_letter_code
_entity_poly.pdbx_strand_id
1 'polypeptide(L)'
;TSAPKDETEDDQEYPFYTEGSKSLLDARIDIAKYSLVRAAMRIQRAQRRRDDPDEDVNAEMDWTLKQAANLNLEVSEIGDDRPLTGCSFSRDGKRIAT
;
A
#
# COMPACT_ATOMS: atom_id res chain seq x y z
N THR A 1 -18.94 -5.33 58.75
CA THR A 1 -18.70 -6.25 57.63
C THR A 1 -18.29 -5.42 56.43
N SER A 2 -16.98 -5.41 56.12
CA SER A 2 -16.44 -4.71 54.94
C SER A 2 -16.52 -5.67 53.76
N ALA A 3 -17.34 -5.35 52.75
CA ALA A 3 -17.29 -6.05 51.47
C ALA A 3 -15.99 -5.65 50.75
N PRO A 4 -15.20 -6.58 50.22
CA PRO A 4 -14.07 -6.23 49.38
C PRO A 4 -14.62 -5.66 48.07
N LYS A 5 -14.16 -4.47 47.71
CA LYS A 5 -14.35 -3.93 46.36
C LYS A 5 -13.49 -4.76 45.43
N ASP A 6 -14.11 -5.26 44.37
CA ASP A 6 -13.47 -6.01 43.31
C ASP A 6 -12.56 -5.04 42.54
N GLU A 7 -11.29 -4.93 42.95
CA GLU A 7 -10.28 -4.06 42.37
C GLU A 7 -9.51 -4.83 41.27
N THR A 8 -10.19 -5.21 40.18
CA THR A 8 -9.54 -5.65 38.92
C THR A 8 -10.45 -5.44 37.70
N GLU A 9 -10.99 -4.24 37.51
CA GLU A 9 -11.38 -3.81 36.16
C GLU A 9 -10.15 -3.17 35.53
N ASP A 10 -9.48 -3.91 34.65
CA ASP A 10 -8.39 -3.40 33.81
C ASP A 10 -8.79 -2.04 33.21
N ASP A 11 -8.00 -0.99 33.47
CA ASP A 11 -8.10 0.34 32.85
C ASP A 11 -7.82 0.23 31.34
N GLN A 12 -8.79 -0.30 30.60
CA GLN A 12 -8.68 -0.48 29.16
C GLN A 12 -8.98 0.86 28.48
N GLU A 13 -7.92 1.60 28.16
CA GLU A 13 -8.03 2.87 27.43
C GLU A 13 -8.57 2.62 26.02
N TYR A 14 -9.85 2.92 25.82
CA TYR A 14 -10.49 2.83 24.51
C TYR A 14 -10.17 4.07 23.67
N PRO A 15 -9.94 3.91 22.34
CA PRO A 15 -9.74 5.04 21.47
C PRO A 15 -10.98 5.94 21.46
N PHE A 16 -10.77 7.23 21.78
CA PHE A 16 -11.83 8.24 21.72
C PHE A 16 -12.09 8.66 20.27
N TYR A 17 -13.33 8.49 19.81
CA TYR A 17 -13.74 8.90 18.47
C TYR A 17 -14.39 10.29 18.50
N THR A 18 -13.94 11.17 17.62
CA THR A 18 -14.53 12.49 17.39
C THR A 18 -15.30 12.52 16.07
N GLU A 19 -16.37 13.30 16.03
CA GLU A 19 -17.11 13.52 14.80
C GLU A 19 -16.24 14.29 13.78
N GLY A 20 -16.20 13.79 12.54
CA GLY A 20 -15.49 14.43 11.44
C GLY A 20 -16.33 15.49 10.75
N SER A 21 -15.67 16.38 9.99
CA SER A 21 -16.38 17.33 9.13
C SER A 21 -17.21 16.61 8.06
N LYS A 22 -18.25 17.29 7.54
CA LYS A 22 -19.03 16.77 6.42
C LYS A 22 -18.17 16.51 5.17
N SER A 23 -17.20 17.39 4.89
CA SER A 23 -16.27 17.20 3.78
C SER A 23 -15.43 15.93 3.90
N LEU A 24 -15.05 15.54 5.11
CA LEU A 24 -14.33 14.29 5.37
C LEU A 24 -15.23 13.08 5.14
N LEU A 25 -16.50 13.15 5.54
CA LEU A 25 -17.47 12.09 5.28
C LEU A 25 -17.67 11.87 3.77
N ASP A 26 -17.89 12.96 3.01
CA ASP A 26 -18.08 12.89 1.57
C ASP A 26 -16.83 12.32 0.87
N ALA A 27 -15.63 12.78 1.26
CA ALA A 27 -14.37 12.24 0.74
C ALA A 27 -14.20 10.74 1.06
N ARG A 28 -14.59 10.28 2.25
CA ARG A 28 -14.54 8.85 2.61
C ARG A 28 -15.48 8.02 1.74
N ILE A 29 -16.67 8.53 1.43
CA ILE A 29 -17.62 7.87 0.53
C ILE A 29 -17.02 7.74 -0.87
N ASP A 30 -16.37 8.78 -1.39
CA ASP A 30 -15.73 8.75 -2.70
C ASP A 30 -14.54 7.78 -2.73
N ILE A 31 -13.71 7.77 -1.69
CA ILE A 31 -12.62 6.80 -1.53
C ILE A 31 -13.18 5.38 -1.47
N ALA A 32 -14.27 5.13 -0.74
CA ALA A 32 -14.90 3.81 -0.65
C ALA A 32 -15.41 3.36 -2.03
N LYS A 33 -16.15 4.21 -2.74
CA LYS A 33 -16.64 3.92 -4.11
C LYS A 33 -15.50 3.59 -5.08
N TYR A 34 -14.41 4.36 -5.01
CA TYR A 34 -13.23 4.14 -5.86
C TYR A 34 -12.47 2.85 -5.49
N SER A 35 -12.24 2.62 -4.20
CA SER A 35 -11.37 1.54 -3.72
C SER A 35 -12.04 0.16 -3.74
N LEU A 36 -13.33 0.06 -3.39
CA LEU A 36 -14.04 -1.22 -3.32
C LEU A 36 -14.12 -1.91 -4.68
N VAL A 37 -14.47 -1.16 -5.73
CA VAL A 37 -14.54 -1.71 -7.10
C VAL A 37 -13.16 -2.18 -7.56
N ARG A 38 -12.10 -1.42 -7.25
CA ARG A 38 -10.71 -1.80 -7.58
C ARG A 38 -10.23 -3.01 -6.79
N ALA A 39 -10.58 -3.12 -5.52
CA ALA A 39 -10.28 -4.28 -4.69
C ALA A 39 -10.93 -5.53 -5.25
N ALA A 40 -12.21 -5.47 -5.63
CA ALA A 40 -12.91 -6.58 -6.27
C ALA A 40 -12.22 -7.01 -7.57
N MET A 41 -11.87 -6.06 -8.44
CA MET A 41 -11.12 -6.35 -9.68
C MET A 41 -9.75 -6.98 -9.41
N ARG A 42 -9.02 -6.50 -8.40
CA ARG A 42 -7.70 -7.05 -8.02
C ARG A 42 -7.82 -8.48 -7.52
N ILE A 43 -8.80 -8.77 -6.65
CA ILE A 43 -9.06 -10.12 -6.13
C ILE A 43 -9.45 -11.05 -7.28
N GLN A 44 -10.34 -10.62 -8.16
CA GLN A 44 -10.77 -11.42 -9.30
C GLN A 44 -9.61 -11.75 -10.25
N ARG A 45 -8.70 -10.80 -10.52
CA ARG A 45 -7.49 -11.06 -11.31
C ARG A 45 -6.57 -12.06 -10.62
N ALA A 46 -6.37 -11.92 -9.30
CA ALA A 46 -5.55 -12.85 -8.54
C ALA A 46 -6.13 -14.27 -8.51
N GLN A 47 -7.46 -14.39 -8.39
CA GLN A 47 -8.16 -15.68 -8.48
C GLN A 47 -8.00 -16.31 -9.86
N ARG A 48 -8.25 -15.55 -10.93
CA ARG A 48 -8.06 -16.04 -12.31
C ARG A 48 -6.64 -16.58 -12.52
N ARG A 49 -5.62 -15.81 -12.16
CA ARG A 49 -4.21 -16.22 -12.32
C ARG A 49 -3.86 -17.47 -11.50
N ARG A 50 -4.45 -17.64 -10.31
CA ARG A 50 -4.23 -18.83 -9.47
C ARG A 50 -4.90 -20.07 -10.06
N ASP A 51 -6.08 -19.89 -10.65
CA ASP A 51 -6.91 -20.99 -11.15
C ASP A 51 -6.57 -21.35 -12.62
N ASP A 52 -5.73 -20.57 -13.29
CA ASP A 52 -5.25 -20.80 -14.65
C ASP A 52 -4.10 -21.83 -14.65
N PRO A 53 -4.27 -23.00 -15.29
CA PRO A 53 -3.24 -24.03 -15.33
C PRO A 53 -2.01 -23.67 -16.18
N ASP A 54 -2.12 -22.66 -17.06
CA ASP A 54 -1.01 -22.21 -17.91
C ASP A 54 -0.08 -21.21 -17.18
N GLU A 55 -0.50 -20.69 -16.02
CA GLU A 55 0.27 -19.74 -15.21
C GLU A 55 1.27 -20.45 -14.30
N ASP A 56 2.57 -20.18 -14.46
CA ASP A 56 3.64 -20.65 -13.59
C ASP A 56 4.33 -19.48 -12.87
N VAL A 57 3.86 -19.21 -11.65
CA VAL A 57 4.36 -18.12 -10.80
C VAL A 57 5.84 -18.30 -10.44
N ASN A 58 6.31 -19.54 -10.32
CA ASN A 58 7.72 -19.79 -9.98
C ASN A 58 8.62 -19.45 -11.18
N ALA A 59 8.22 -19.87 -12.38
CA ALA A 59 8.95 -19.54 -13.61
C ALA A 59 8.96 -18.02 -13.87
N GLU A 60 7.85 -17.32 -13.66
CA GLU A 60 7.77 -15.84 -13.78
C GLU A 60 8.73 -15.16 -12.77
N MET A 61 8.73 -15.64 -11.53
CA MET A 61 9.59 -15.11 -10.47
C MET A 61 11.07 -15.34 -10.77
N ASP A 62 11.46 -16.56 -11.17
CA ASP A 62 12.84 -16.90 -11.53
C ASP A 62 13.31 -16.07 -12.73
N TRP A 63 12.45 -15.89 -13.74
CA TRP A 63 12.75 -15.03 -14.88
C TRP A 63 12.98 -13.58 -14.44
N THR A 64 12.12 -13.05 -13.57
CA THR A 64 12.21 -11.68 -13.05
C THR A 64 13.48 -11.48 -12.22
N LEU A 65 13.83 -12.44 -11.36
CA LEU A 65 15.07 -12.42 -10.58
C LEU A 65 16.31 -12.42 -11.47
N LYS A 66 16.29 -13.21 -12.56
CA LYS A 66 17.37 -13.21 -13.54
C LYS A 66 17.53 -11.87 -14.25
N GLN A 67 16.42 -11.17 -14.55
CA GLN A 67 16.50 -9.81 -15.12
C GLN A 67 17.05 -8.82 -14.08
N ALA A 68 16.56 -8.86 -12.85
CA ALA A 68 17.00 -7.98 -11.77
C ALA A 68 18.49 -8.17 -11.43
N ALA A 69 19.00 -9.40 -11.49
CA ALA A 69 20.42 -9.70 -11.27
C ALA A 69 21.34 -9.01 -12.29
N ASN A 70 20.83 -8.68 -13.48
CA ASN A 70 21.58 -7.98 -14.53
C ASN A 70 21.39 -6.46 -14.48
N LEU A 71 20.65 -5.91 -13.51
CA LEU A 71 20.45 -4.48 -13.38
C LEU A 71 21.77 -3.77 -13.08
N ASN A 72 22.14 -2.82 -13.93
CA ASN A 72 23.35 -2.01 -13.78
C ASN A 72 23.04 -0.52 -13.86
N LEU A 73 24.01 0.31 -13.46
CA LEU A 73 23.91 1.76 -13.63
C LEU A 73 24.22 2.11 -15.08
N GLU A 74 23.21 2.53 -15.83
CA GLU A 74 23.36 2.99 -17.21
C GLU A 74 23.77 4.47 -17.28
N VAL A 75 23.13 5.32 -16.46
CA VAL A 75 23.34 6.77 -16.43
C VAL A 75 23.39 7.28 -15.00
N SER A 76 24.22 8.30 -14.77
CA SER A 76 24.25 9.10 -13.54
C SER A 76 24.23 10.58 -13.93
N GLU A 77 23.33 11.35 -13.34
CA GLU A 77 23.15 12.78 -13.59
C GLU A 77 23.17 13.56 -12.27
N ILE A 78 23.77 14.75 -12.29
CA ILE A 78 23.85 15.65 -11.12
C ILE A 78 22.53 16.43 -11.02
N GLY A 79 21.85 16.34 -9.88
CA GLY A 79 20.56 17.02 -9.65
C GLY A 79 20.68 18.41 -9.00
N ASP A 80 21.41 18.53 -7.89
CA ASP A 80 21.56 19.78 -7.11
C ASP A 80 22.91 19.74 -6.35
N ASP A 81 23.35 20.89 -5.82
CA ASP A 81 24.50 20.99 -4.90
C ASP A 81 24.20 20.37 -3.52
N ARG A 82 22.91 20.22 -3.20
CA ARG A 82 22.42 19.57 -1.98
C ARG A 82 22.08 18.10 -2.24
N PRO A 83 22.13 17.24 -1.21
CA PRO A 83 21.66 15.86 -1.35
C PRO A 83 20.18 15.79 -1.73
N LEU A 84 19.88 15.00 -2.76
CA LEU A 84 18.50 14.68 -3.16
C LEU A 84 17.84 13.80 -2.08
N THR A 85 16.60 14.13 -1.70
CA THR A 85 15.86 13.42 -0.64
C THR A 85 14.95 12.32 -1.16
N GLY A 86 14.61 12.33 -2.45
CA GLY A 86 13.78 11.32 -3.08
C GLY A 86 13.66 11.53 -4.58
N CYS A 87 13.10 10.53 -5.27
CA CYS A 87 12.72 10.68 -6.66
C CYS A 87 11.42 9.92 -6.96
N SER A 88 10.68 10.36 -7.98
CA SER A 88 9.44 9.69 -8.42
C SER A 88 9.34 9.68 -9.94
N PHE A 89 8.94 8.53 -10.48
CA PHE A 89 8.65 8.39 -11.91
C PHE A 89 7.23 8.87 -12.24
N SER A 90 7.09 9.53 -13.39
CA SER A 90 5.77 9.81 -13.95
C SER A 90 5.04 8.52 -14.31
N ARG A 91 3.71 8.56 -14.38
CA ARG A 91 2.88 7.37 -14.65
C ARG A 91 3.16 6.70 -16.00
N ASP A 92 3.66 7.45 -16.96
CA ASP A 92 4.09 6.97 -18.29
C ASP A 92 5.57 6.54 -18.34
N GLY A 93 6.32 6.69 -17.25
CA GLY A 93 7.73 6.33 -17.14
C GLY A 93 8.69 7.23 -17.91
N LYS A 94 8.23 8.37 -18.45
CA LYS A 94 9.04 9.24 -19.32
C LYS A 94 9.76 10.37 -18.61
N ARG A 95 9.38 10.67 -17.37
CA ARG A 95 9.96 11.75 -16.56
C ARG A 95 10.27 11.27 -15.16
N ILE A 96 11.30 11.87 -14.57
CA ILE A 96 11.65 11.71 -13.17
C ILE A 96 11.54 13.08 -12.49
N ALA A 97 10.93 13.11 -11.31
CA ALA A 97 10.95 14.26 -10.41
C ALA A 97 11.96 13.95 -9.30
N THR A 98 12.94 14.83 -9.12
CA THR A 98 14.04 14.75 -8.15
C THR A 98 14.07 15.99 -7.28
#